data_AF-A0A6B3GFI8-F1
#
_entry.id   AF-A0A6B3GFI8-F1
#
_cell.length_a   1.000
_cell.length_b   1.000
_cell.length_c   1.000
_cell.angle_alpha   90.00
_cell.angle_beta   90.00
_cell.angle_gamma   90.00
#
_symmetry.space_group_name_H-M   'P 1'
#
loop_
_entity.id
_entity.type
_entity.pdbx_description
1 polymer ?
#
loop_
_entity_poly.entity_id
_entity_poly.type
_entity_poly.pdbx_seq_one_letter_code
_entity_poly.pdbx_strand_id
1 'polypeptide(L)'
;LGRGGGLRYAAERLPDADQPWYATNGDIWTRFSLREMAAFHAERDATATLALARPRIPWGAVETDAFGHITDFIESPPSPYLINAGVYVFSPAFTKL
;
A
#
# COMPACT_ATOMS: atom_id res chain seq x y z
N LEU A 1 16.68 -10.42 -7.84
CA LEU A 1 15.58 -10.53 -6.85
C LEU A 1 14.69 -9.31 -7.01
N GLY A 2 13.41 -9.45 -7.35
CA GLY A 2 12.47 -8.32 -7.30
C GLY A 2 12.24 -7.85 -5.86
N ARG A 3 11.48 -6.78 -5.65
CA ARG A 3 11.22 -6.20 -4.30
C ARG A 3 10.72 -7.25 -3.30
N GLY A 4 9.83 -8.15 -3.71
CA GLY A 4 9.34 -9.25 -2.86
C GLY A 4 10.44 -10.22 -2.40
N GLY A 5 11.40 -10.54 -3.28
CA GLY A 5 12.52 -11.40 -2.91
C GLY A 5 13.49 -10.74 -1.92
N GLY A 6 13.70 -9.43 -2.03
CA GLY A 6 14.49 -8.67 -1.06
C GLY A 6 13.83 -8.63 0.33
N LEU A 7 12.51 -8.44 0.37
CA LEU A 7 11.73 -8.45 1.61
C LEU A 7 11.80 -9.80 2.32
N ARG A 8 11.60 -10.90 1.58
CA ARG A 8 11.72 -12.26 2.15
C ARG A 8 13.12 -12.52 2.73
N TYR A 9 14.17 -12.17 1.98
CA TYR A 9 15.55 -12.33 2.42
C TYR A 9 15.88 -11.51 3.68
N ALA A 10 15.34 -10.30 3.80
CA ALA A 10 15.51 -9.47 4.99
C ALA A 10 14.73 -10.04 6.19
N ALA A 11 13.50 -10.53 5.96
CA ALA A 11 12.65 -11.10 7.00
C ALA A 11 13.28 -12.32 7.69
N GLU A 12 13.98 -13.17 6.94
CA GLU A 12 14.74 -14.31 7.49
C GLU A 12 15.86 -13.92 8.46
N ARG A 13 16.24 -12.65 8.51
CA ARG A 13 17.32 -12.10 9.38
C ARG A 13 16.80 -11.26 10.53
N LEU A 14 15.48 -11.10 10.66
CA LEU A 14 14.89 -10.37 11.78
C LEU A 14 15.08 -11.18 13.08
N PRO A 15 15.32 -10.51 14.21
CA PRO A 15 15.58 -11.19 15.49
C PRO A 15 14.36 -11.99 15.99
N ASP A 16 13.15 -11.51 15.70
CA ASP A 16 11.89 -12.08 16.16
C ASP A 16 11.11 -12.72 14.99
N ALA A 17 11.64 -13.82 14.45
CA ALA A 17 11.10 -14.46 13.24
C ALA A 17 9.63 -14.92 13.35
N ASP A 18 9.16 -15.18 14.57
CA ASP A 18 7.78 -15.62 14.85
C ASP A 18 6.81 -14.46 15.11
N GLN A 19 7.26 -13.21 15.00
CA GLN A 19 6.43 -12.02 15.18
C GLN A 19 6.07 -11.35 13.85
N PRO A 20 4.90 -10.69 13.75
CA PRO A 20 4.60 -9.82 12.63
C PRO A 20 5.63 -8.69 12.52
N TRP A 21 5.97 -8.31 11.29
CA TRP A 21 7.02 -7.32 11.03
C TRP A 21 6.57 -6.32 9.98
N TYR A 22 7.11 -5.11 10.09
CA TYR A 22 6.86 -4.04 9.13
C TYR A 22 7.89 -4.06 8.02
N ALA A 23 7.43 -3.79 6.81
CA ALA A 23 8.29 -3.22 5.78
C ALA A 23 7.83 -1.81 5.46
N THR A 24 8.77 -0.95 5.13
CA THR A 24 8.47 0.40 4.64
C THR A 24 9.40 0.75 3.50
N ASN A 25 8.90 1.52 2.54
CA ASN A 25 9.79 2.26 1.67
C ASN A 25 10.51 3.33 2.52
N GLY A 26 11.80 3.55 2.30
CA GLY A 26 12.62 4.46 3.12
C GLY A 26 12.37 5.96 2.85
N ASP A 27 11.55 6.27 1.86
CA ASP A 27 11.29 7.61 1.33
C ASP A 27 9.84 8.10 1.57
N ILE A 28 9.10 7.42 2.44
CA ILE A 28 7.69 7.74 2.71
C ILE A 28 7.52 8.40 4.08
N TRP A 29 6.53 9.30 4.16
CA TRP A 29 5.98 9.81 5.42
C TRP A 29 4.51 9.43 5.52
N THR A 30 4.14 8.71 6.57
CA THR A 30 2.76 8.37 6.93
C THR A 30 2.26 9.17 8.15
N ARG A 31 0.95 9.46 8.18
CA ARG A 31 0.25 10.10 9.30
C ARG A 31 -0.70 9.16 10.06
N PHE A 32 -0.90 7.93 9.58
CA PHE A 32 -1.76 6.96 10.26
C PHE A 32 -0.98 6.17 11.32
N SER A 33 -1.71 5.59 12.28
CA SER A 33 -1.11 4.82 13.37
C SER A 33 -0.63 3.45 12.88
N LEU A 34 0.66 3.17 13.03
CA LEU A 34 1.19 1.82 12.78
C LEU A 34 0.58 0.81 13.76
N ARG A 35 0.35 1.19 15.02
CA ARG A 35 -0.29 0.32 16.02
C ARG A 35 -1.67 -0.16 15.56
N GLU A 36 -2.49 0.75 15.04
CA GLU A 36 -3.83 0.41 14.52
C GLU A 36 -3.72 -0.48 13.28
N MET A 37 -2.74 -0.24 12.40
CA MET A 37 -2.48 -1.11 11.26
C MET A 37 -2.10 -2.54 11.68
N ALA A 38 -1.26 -2.71 12.70
CA ALA A 38 -0.94 -4.03 13.25
C ALA A 38 -2.15 -4.69 13.93
N ALA A 39 -2.97 -3.93 14.68
CA ALA A 39 -4.19 -4.45 15.28
C ALA A 39 -5.16 -4.95 14.20
N PHE A 40 -5.35 -4.17 13.14
CA PHE A 40 -6.13 -4.56 11.97
C PHE A 40 -5.56 -5.82 11.29
N HIS A 41 -4.24 -5.89 11.10
CA HIS A 41 -3.57 -7.06 10.53
C HIS A 41 -3.85 -8.32 11.35
N ALA A 42 -3.72 -8.24 12.67
CA ALA A 42 -3.97 -9.35 13.59
C ALA A 42 -5.46 -9.75 13.62
N GLU A 43 -6.38 -8.78 13.65
CA GLU A 43 -7.83 -9.02 13.60
C GLU A 43 -8.24 -9.80 12.35
N ARG A 44 -7.55 -9.55 11.22
CA ARG A 44 -7.85 -10.19 9.93
C ARG A 44 -7.10 -11.49 9.68
N ASP A 45 -6.21 -11.89 10.58
CA ASP A 45 -5.29 -13.03 10.40
C ASP A 45 -4.65 -13.04 8.99
N ALA A 46 -4.24 -11.85 8.53
CA ALA A 46 -3.82 -11.66 7.16
C ALA A 46 -2.36 -12.10 6.98
N THR A 47 -2.02 -12.70 5.84
CA THR A 47 -0.60 -12.97 5.55
C THR A 47 0.20 -11.68 5.32
N ALA A 48 -0.44 -10.69 4.68
CA ALA A 48 0.11 -9.37 4.43
C ALA A 48 -0.99 -8.32 4.48
N THR A 49 -0.68 -7.15 5.02
CA THR A 49 -1.53 -5.96 5.01
C THR A 49 -0.76 -4.79 4.41
N LEU A 50 -1.37 -4.11 3.45
CA LEU A 50 -0.77 -2.97 2.76
C LEU A 50 -1.53 -1.70 3.14
N ALA A 51 -0.79 -0.65 3.48
CA ALA A 51 -1.37 0.69 3.49
C ALA A 51 -1.62 1.13 2.05
N LEU A 52 -2.81 1.65 1.79
CA LEU A 52 -3.23 2.13 0.48
C LEU A 52 -3.49 3.63 0.51
N ALA A 53 -3.17 4.30 -0.59
CA ALA A 53 -3.43 5.72 -0.78
C ALA A 53 -4.23 5.94 -2.06
N ARG A 54 -4.99 7.04 -2.09
CA ARG A 54 -5.67 7.55 -3.29
C ARG A 54 -5.10 8.93 -3.60
N PRO A 55 -3.92 9.02 -4.25
CA PRO A 55 -3.32 10.30 -4.57
C PRO A 55 -4.17 11.05 -5.59
N ARG A 56 -3.97 12.37 -5.66
CA ARG A 56 -4.48 13.15 -6.79
C ARG A 56 -3.59 12.93 -8.01
N ILE A 57 -4.19 12.71 -9.17
CA ILE A 57 -3.43 12.66 -10.42
C ILE A 57 -2.97 14.08 -10.77
N PRO A 58 -1.76 14.26 -11.34
CA PRO A 58 -1.22 15.59 -11.64
C PRO A 58 -1.75 16.19 -12.95
N TRP A 59 -2.90 15.73 -13.43
CA TRP A 59 -3.53 16.15 -14.69
C TRP A 59 -5.00 16.49 -14.47
N GLY A 60 -5.57 17.30 -15.36
CA GLY A 60 -7.01 17.44 -15.46
C GLY A 60 -7.64 16.20 -16.09
N ALA A 61 -8.74 15.72 -15.52
CA ALA A 61 -9.59 14.72 -16.16
C ALA A 61 -10.83 15.40 -16.76
N VAL A 62 -11.33 14.83 -17.86
CA VAL A 62 -12.58 15.27 -18.48
C VAL A 62 -13.58 14.14 -18.46
N GLU A 63 -14.83 14.48 -18.24
CA GLU A 63 -15.96 13.60 -18.55
C GLU A 63 -16.50 13.97 -19.92
N THR A 64 -16.87 12.96 -20.71
CA THR A 64 -17.44 13.16 -22.05
C THR A 64 -18.77 12.43 -22.18
N ASP A 65 -19.68 13.00 -22.95
CA ASP A 65 -20.89 12.30 -23.39
C ASP A 65 -20.57 11.21 -24.43
N ALA A 66 -21.61 10.50 -24.89
CA ALA A 66 -21.47 9.43 -25.90
C ALA A 66 -21.01 9.93 -27.28
N PHE A 67 -21.07 11.23 -27.54
CA PHE A 67 -20.64 11.86 -28.80
C PHE A 67 -19.23 12.46 -28.70
N GLY A 68 -18.62 12.43 -27.51
CA GLY A 68 -17.29 12.96 -27.24
C GLY A 68 -17.26 14.44 -26.87
N HIS A 69 -18.40 15.06 -26.56
CA HIS A 69 -18.41 16.42 -26.02
C HIS A 69 -17.99 16.42 -24.56
N ILE A 70 -17.11 17.35 -24.17
CA ILE A 70 -16.71 17.54 -22.78
C ILE A 70 -17.91 18.08 -21.99
N THR A 71 -18.30 17.36 -20.94
CA THR A 71 -19.39 17.75 -20.04
C THR A 71 -18.88 18.28 -18.69
N ASP A 72 -17.68 17.86 -18.28
CA ASP A 72 -17.03 18.34 -17.05
C ASP A 72 -15.50 18.33 -17.19
N PHE A 73 -14.83 19.20 -16.44
CA PHE A 73 -13.38 19.26 -16.31
C PHE A 73 -13.01 19.35 -14.83
N ILE A 74 -12.30 18.33 -14.35
CA ILE A 74 -11.91 18.22 -12.95
C ILE A 74 -10.40 18.36 -12.87
N GLU A 75 -9.94 19.38 -12.17
CA GLU A 75 -8.51 19.60 -11.97
C GLU A 75 -7.97 18.68 -10.86
N SER A 76 -6.89 17.97 -11.18
CA SER A 76 -6.17 17.07 -10.27
C SER A 76 -7.09 16.13 -9.46
N PRO A 77 -8.00 15.36 -10.09
CA PRO A 77 -8.94 14.53 -9.36
C PRO A 77 -8.23 13.44 -8.57
N PRO A 78 -8.88 12.88 -7.53
CA PRO A 78 -8.36 11.67 -6.90
C PRO A 78 -8.24 10.55 -7.94
N SER A 79 -7.17 9.77 -7.83
CA SER A 79 -6.98 8.56 -8.64
C SER A 79 -8.21 7.65 -8.52
N PRO A 80 -8.68 7.06 -9.63
CA PRO A 80 -9.75 6.06 -9.58
C PRO A 80 -9.26 4.78 -8.87
N TYR A 81 -7.95 4.54 -8.85
CA TYR A 81 -7.31 3.39 -8.23
C TYR A 81 -6.76 3.71 -6.84
N LEU A 82 -6.81 2.71 -5.96
CA LEU A 82 -5.98 2.66 -4.77
C LEU A 82 -4.57 2.20 -5.17
N ILE A 83 -3.56 2.87 -4.65
CA ILE A 83 -2.16 2.51 -4.87
C ILE A 83 -1.48 2.11 -3.58
N ASN A 84 -0.38 1.39 -3.72
CA ASN A 84 0.48 1.05 -2.62
C ASN A 84 1.09 2.32 -1.98
N ALA A 85 0.87 2.51 -0.67
CA ALA A 85 1.40 3.65 0.07
C ALA A 85 2.80 3.43 0.66
N GLY A 86 3.41 2.26 0.41
CA GLY A 86 4.78 1.95 0.82
C GLY A 86 4.94 1.56 2.28
N VAL A 87 3.86 1.18 2.97
CA VAL A 87 3.88 0.63 4.34
C VAL A 87 3.16 -0.71 4.33
N TYR A 88 3.78 -1.70 4.96
CA TYR A 88 3.34 -3.08 4.94
C TYR A 88 3.47 -3.68 6.33
N VAL A 89 2.56 -4.58 6.69
CA VAL A 89 2.70 -5.51 7.82
C VAL A 89 2.61 -6.92 7.26
N PHE A 90 3.54 -7.77 7.64
CA PHE A 90 3.59 -9.16 7.22
C PHE A 90 3.53 -10.08 8.43
N SER A 91 2.80 -11.18 8.27
CA SER A 91 2.84 -12.30 9.18
C SER A 91 4.16 -13.09 9.03
N PRO A 92 4.59 -13.85 10.04
CA PRO A 92 5.73 -14.78 9.94
C PRO A 92 5.64 -15.74 8.75
N ALA A 93 4.41 -16.17 8.41
CA ALA A 93 4.15 -17.09 7.31
C ALA A 93 4.58 -16.56 5.94
N PHE A 94 4.73 -15.23 5.77
CA PHE A 94 5.20 -14.63 4.52
C PHE A 94 6.56 -15.17 4.08
N THR A 95 7.44 -15.52 5.01
CA THR A 95 8.78 -16.06 4.70
C THR A 95 8.75 -17.46 4.07
N LYS A 96 7.60 -18.15 4.13
CA LYS A 96 7.40 -19.50 3.62
C LYS A 96 6.78 -19.54 2.21
N LEU A 97 6.34 -18.39 1.69
CA LEU A 97 5.83 -18.21 0.32
C LEU A 97 6.98 -18.08 -0.67
#